data_AF-A0A0Q0UJ44-F1
#
_entry.id   AF-A0A0Q0UJ44-F1
#
_cell.length_a   1.000
_cell.length_b   1.000
_cell.length_c   1.000
_cell.angle_alpha   90.00
_cell.angle_beta   90.00
_cell.angle_gamma   90.00
#
_symmetry.space_group_name_H-M   'P 1'
#
loop_
_entity.id
_entity.type
_entity.pdbx_description
1 polymer ?
#
loop_
_entity_poly.entity_id
_entity_poly.type
_entity_poly.pdbx_seq_one_letter_code
_entity_poly.pdbx_strand_id
1 'polypeptide(L)' 'MTNVLTRGLRESTVKGIDTEAAALGLSRNESLRRKLEGDSPEKLRLRRTSIGVAPGKIFADPEVMANAWR' A
#
# COMPACT_ATOMS: atom_id res chain seq x y z
N MET A 1 -5.89 12.85 -11.70
CA MET A 1 -6.89 11.83 -11.33
C MET A 1 -8.22 12.17 -11.98
N THR A 2 -8.92 11.18 -12.51
CA THR A 2 -10.30 11.36 -13.00
C THR A 2 -11.27 11.11 -11.84
N ASN A 3 -12.31 11.93 -11.72
CA ASN A 3 -13.36 11.73 -10.73
C ASN A 3 -14.23 10.53 -11.13
N VAL A 4 -14.45 9.62 -10.18
CA VAL A 4 -15.28 8.42 -10.38
C VAL A 4 -16.38 8.40 -9.33
N LEU A 5 -17.62 8.22 -9.77
CA LEU A 5 -18.78 8.04 -8.91
C LEU A 5 -19.12 6.56 -8.79
N THR A 6 -18.80 5.96 -7.65
CA THR A 6 -19.12 4.55 -7.36
C THR A 6 -20.51 4.45 -6.74
N ARG A 7 -21.42 3.70 -7.38
CA ARG A 7 -22.81 3.51 -6.95
C ARG A 7 -23.10 2.03 -6.63
N GLY A 8 -24.20 1.77 -5.95
CA GLY A 8 -24.66 0.40 -5.68
C GLY A 8 -23.81 -0.38 -4.66
N LEU A 9 -23.01 0.32 -3.85
CA LEU A 9 -22.30 -0.31 -2.76
C LEU A 9 -23.27 -0.73 -1.67
N ARG A 10 -23.07 -1.94 -1.15
CA ARG A 10 -23.77 -2.40 0.05
C ARG A 10 -23.33 -1.55 1.23
N GLU A 11 -24.24 -1.29 2.17
CA GLU A 11 -23.93 -0.51 3.37
C GLU A 11 -22.79 -1.12 4.20
N SER A 12 -22.73 -2.45 4.26
CA SER A 12 -21.64 -3.17 4.93
C SER A 12 -20.27 -2.87 4.30
N THR A 13 -20.22 -2.74 2.97
CA THR A 13 -19.01 -2.35 2.25
C THR A 13 -18.60 -0.92 2.58
N VAL A 14 -19.57 0.02 2.61
CA VAL A 14 -19.30 1.41 2.99
C VAL A 14 -18.76 1.49 4.41
N LYS A 15 -19.39 0.77 5.36
CA LYS A 15 -18.94 0.70 6.76
C LYS A 15 -17.54 0.11 6.91
N GLY A 16 -17.20 -0.89 6.10
CA GLY A 16 -15.85 -1.46 6.04
C GLY A 16 -14.83 -0.41 5.62
N ILE A 17 -15.09 0.30 4.53
CA ILE A 17 -14.21 1.37 4.03
C ILE A 17 -14.03 2.47 5.09
N ASP A 18 -15.12 2.87 5.75
CA ASP A 18 -15.05 3.90 6.80
C ASP A 18 -14.20 3.46 7.99
N THR A 19 -14.31 2.19 8.38
CA THR A 19 -13.54 1.62 9.49
C THR A 19 -12.05 1.59 9.17
N GLU A 20 -11.68 1.16 7.96
CA GLU A 20 -10.30 1.15 7.48
C GLU A 20 -9.73 2.57 7.37
N ALA A 21 -10.51 3.51 6.83
CA ALA A 21 -10.11 4.90 6.72
C ALA A 21 -9.87 5.52 8.11
N ALA A 22 -10.77 5.27 9.06
CA ALA A 22 -10.63 5.74 10.44
C ALA A 22 -9.39 5.14 11.13
N ALA A 23 -9.11 3.86 10.94
CA ALA A 23 -7.91 3.21 11.50
C ALA A 23 -6.60 3.83 11.00
N LEU A 24 -6.59 4.39 9.79
CA LEU A 24 -5.45 5.09 9.20
C LEU A 24 -5.47 6.61 9.42
N GLY A 25 -6.49 7.16 10.09
CA GLY A 25 -6.68 8.60 10.26
C GLY A 25 -6.93 9.35 8.95
N LEU A 26 -7.48 8.67 7.93
CA LEU A 26 -7.72 9.22 6.60
C LEU A 26 -9.20 9.52 6.38
N SER A 27 -9.48 10.46 5.47
CA SER A 27 -10.82 10.57 4.92
C SER A 27 -11.15 9.33 4.07
N ARG A 28 -12.44 9.03 3.91
CA ARG A 28 -12.91 7.96 3.02
C ARG A 28 -12.32 8.08 1.61
N ASN A 29 -12.36 9.28 1.03
CA ASN A 29 -11.87 9.52 -0.32
C ASN A 29 -10.35 9.37 -0.42
N GLU A 30 -9.60 9.78 0.60
CA GLU A 30 -8.14 9.62 0.61
C GLU A 30 -7.73 8.15 0.77
N SER A 31 -8.44 7.40 1.63
CA SER A 31 -8.25 5.95 1.75
C SER A 31 -8.50 5.24 0.42
N LEU A 32 -9.62 5.55 -0.25
CA LEU A 32 -9.96 4.99 -1.56
C LEU A 32 -8.97 5.42 -2.64
N ARG A 33 -8.56 6.69 -2.66
CA ARG A 33 -7.53 7.18 -3.58
C ARG A 33 -6.25 6.38 -3.43
N ARG A 34 -5.71 6.25 -2.21
CA ARG A 34 -4.47 5.50 -1.96
C ARG A 34 -4.60 4.04 -2.36
N LYS A 35 -5.72 3.38 -2.06
CA LYS A 35 -5.96 1.99 -2.48
C LYS A 35 -6.02 1.86 -4.00
N LEU A 36 -6.65 2.80 -4.70
CA LEU A 36 -6.83 2.73 -6.16
C LEU A 36 -5.62 3.25 -6.95
N GLU A 37 -4.78 4.11 -6.37
CA GLU A 37 -3.56 4.65 -6.99
C GLU A 37 -2.28 3.90 -6.60
N GLY A 38 -2.18 3.51 -5.33
CA GLY A 38 -0.96 2.95 -4.71
C GLY A 38 -0.94 1.43 -4.64
N ASP A 39 -2.11 0.79 -4.67
CA ASP A 39 -2.23 -0.65 -4.93
C ASP A 39 -2.42 -0.82 -6.45
N SER A 40 -1.40 -0.39 -7.20
CA SER A 40 -1.25 -0.78 -8.62
C SER A 40 -1.55 -2.28 -8.69
N PRO A 41 -2.35 -2.79 -9.67
CA PRO A 41 -2.64 -4.21 -9.74
C PRO A 41 -1.30 -4.90 -9.58
N GLU A 42 -1.18 -5.74 -8.54
CA GLU A 42 0.00 -6.57 -8.36
C GLU A 42 0.23 -7.20 -9.73
N LYS A 43 1.16 -6.62 -10.50
CA LYS A 43 1.31 -6.97 -11.91
C LYS A 43 1.85 -8.36 -11.83
N LEU A 44 0.97 -9.38 -11.84
CA LEU A 44 1.23 -10.80 -11.60
C LEU A 44 2.71 -11.08 -11.84
N ARG A 45 3.51 -10.84 -10.79
CA ARG A 45 4.93 -10.62 -11.00
C ARG A 45 5.48 -12.01 -10.85
N LEU A 46 5.68 -12.68 -11.99
CA LEU A 46 6.36 -13.98 -12.02
C LEU A 46 7.63 -13.82 -11.18
N ARG A 47 7.59 -14.43 -9.99
CA ARG A 47 8.63 -14.27 -8.98
C ARG A 47 9.83 -15.07 -9.48
N ARG A 48 10.66 -14.44 -10.28
CA ARG A 48 11.91 -15.04 -10.77
C ARG A 48 12.84 -15.15 -9.57
N THR A 49 13.07 -16.36 -9.08
CA THR A 49 14.12 -16.66 -8.10
C THR A 49 15.47 -16.51 -8.78
N SER A 50 16.00 -15.30 -8.83
CA SER A 50 17.41 -15.09 -9.19
C SER A 50 18.28 -15.48 -8.00
N ILE A 51 19.18 -16.45 -8.19
CA ILE A 51 20.28 -16.77 -7.29
C ILE A 51 21.34 -15.67 -7.46
N GLY A 52 21.15 -14.56 -6.77
CA GLY A 52 22.10 -13.46 -6.67
C GLY A 52 22.03 -12.91 -5.25
N VAL A 53 23.13 -12.31 -4.76
CA VAL A 53 23.22 -11.75 -3.40
C VAL A 53 21.96 -10.93 -3.11
N ALA A 54 21.23 -11.34 -2.07
CA ALA A 54 19.96 -10.73 -1.72
C ALA A 54 20.16 -9.21 -1.51
N PRO A 55 19.52 -8.34 -2.29
CA PRO A 55 19.71 -6.89 -2.22
C PRO A 55 19.36 -6.29 -0.85
N GLY A 56 18.79 -7.08 0.07
CA GLY A 56 18.47 -6.67 1.42
C GLY A 56 19.54 -6.90 2.49
N LYS A 57 20.71 -7.49 2.17
CA LYS A 57 21.77 -7.68 3.19
C LYS A 57 22.27 -6.35 3.78
N ILE A 58 22.23 -5.27 3.01
CA ILE A 58 22.58 -3.92 3.48
C ILE A 58 21.58 -3.37 4.51
N PHE A 59 20.33 -3.83 4.51
CA PHE A 59 19.34 -3.49 5.54
C PHE A 59 19.54 -4.25 6.85
N ALA A 60 20.38 -5.29 6.85
CA ALA A 60 20.73 -6.03 8.06
C ALA A 60 21.95 -5.44 8.78
N ASP A 61 22.63 -4.46 8.18
CA ASP A 61 23.78 -3.78 8.78
C ASP A 61 23.28 -2.69 9.77
N PRO A 62 23.52 -2.86 11.09
CA PRO A 62 23.05 -1.90 12.09
C PRO A 62 23.69 -0.53 11.95
N GLU A 63 24.92 -0.43 11.44
CA GLU A 63 25.63 0.84 11.25
C GLU A 63 25.03 1.61 10.06
N VAL A 64 24.78 0.91 8.95
CA VAL A 64 24.09 1.50 7.79
C VAL A 64 22.70 1.98 8.18
N MET A 65 21.94 1.17 8.93
CA MET A 65 20.61 1.56 9.39
C MET A 65 20.69 2.73 10.36
N ALA A 66 21.60 2.72 11.34
CA ALA A 66 21.77 3.83 12.28
C ALA A 66 22.13 5.15 11.57
N ASN A 67 22.96 5.10 10.54
CA ASN A 67 23.34 6.28 9.76
C ASN A 67 22.23 6.78 8.82
N ALA A 68 21.33 5.91 8.35
CA ALA A 68 20.25 6.29 7.45
C ALA A 68 19.13 7.11 8.13
N TRP A 69 19.04 7.06 9.46
CA TRP A 69 18.00 7.74 10.25
C TRP A 69 18.54 8.91 11.10
N ARG A 70 19.81 9.28 10.93
CA ARG A 70 20.36 10.53 11.45
C ARG A 70 20.07 11.67 10.49
#